data_AF-A0A0H1RF68-F1
#
_entry.id   AF-A0A0H1RF68-F1
#
_cell.length_a   1.000
_cell.length_b   1.000
_cell.length_c   1.000
_cell.angle_alpha   90.00
_cell.angle_beta   90.00
_cell.angle_gamma   90.00
#
_symmetry.space_group_name_H-M   'P 1'
#
loop_
_entity.id
_entity.type
_entity.pdbx_description
1 polymer ?
#
loop_
_entity_poly.entity_id
_entity_poly.type
_entity_poly.pdbx_seq_one_letter_code
_entity_poly.pdbx_strand_id
1 'polypeptide(L)'
;MADLSDLSDEALAVFAFAAYHQLSSGQVVRSVVRRDGAGHKASDEAVSELQGRGLIEADGDEIRFTGEGEKALQALVSSFRGARAT
;
A
#
# COMPACT_ATOMS: atom_id res chain seq x y z
N MET A 1 -14.23 -3.47 6.06
CA MET A 1 -13.40 -3.26 4.85
C MET A 1 -12.85 -1.86 4.99
N ALA A 2 -11.53 -1.68 5.03
CA ALA A 2 -10.97 -0.35 5.16
C ALA A 2 -11.43 0.51 3.97
N ASP A 3 -12.05 1.64 4.28
CA ASP A 3 -12.45 2.61 3.26
C ASP A 3 -11.20 3.42 2.86
N LEU A 4 -10.76 3.22 1.62
CA LEU A 4 -9.62 3.92 1.05
C LEU A 4 -10.00 5.32 0.52
N SER A 5 -11.30 5.65 0.47
CA SER A 5 -11.82 6.88 -0.15
C SER A 5 -11.43 8.15 0.61
N ASP A 6 -11.11 8.01 1.90
CA ASP A 6 -10.70 9.13 2.78
C ASP A 6 -9.18 9.22 2.96
N LEU A 7 -8.39 8.40 2.26
CA LEU A 7 -6.92 8.49 2.32
C LEU A 7 -6.41 9.70 1.56
N SER A 8 -5.33 10.30 2.06
CA SER A 8 -4.56 11.27 1.27
C SER A 8 -3.96 10.61 0.02
N ASP A 9 -3.67 11.43 -1.01
CA ASP A 9 -2.99 10.96 -2.22
C ASP A 9 -1.62 10.32 -1.91
N GLU A 10 -0.92 10.81 -0.88
CA GLU A 10 0.36 10.27 -0.46
C GLU A 10 0.21 8.88 0.18
N ALA A 11 -0.84 8.66 0.98
CA ALA A 11 -1.19 7.36 1.53
C ALA A 11 -1.67 6.39 0.43
N LEU A 12 -2.46 6.88 -0.54
CA LEU A 12 -2.86 6.12 -1.72
C LEU A 12 -1.67 5.72 -2.58
N ALA A 13 -0.65 6.56 -2.71
CA ALA A 13 0.56 6.24 -3.47
C ALA A 13 1.30 5.01 -2.91
N VAL A 14 1.30 4.78 -1.60
CA VAL A 14 1.87 3.57 -0.98
C VAL A 14 1.11 2.31 -1.43
N PHE A 15 -0.23 2.36 -1.41
CA PHE A 15 -1.06 1.27 -1.93
C PHE A 15 -0.89 1.06 -3.43
N ALA A 16 -0.80 2.14 -4.20
CA ALA A 16 -0.59 2.08 -5.65
C ALA A 16 0.75 1.42 -5.99
N PHE A 17 1.81 1.76 -5.25
CA PHE A 17 3.13 1.13 -5.39
C PHE A 17 3.08 -0.37 -5.09
N ALA A 18 2.46 -0.77 -3.98
CA ALA A 18 2.28 -2.18 -3.64
C ALA A 18 1.46 -2.94 -4.70
N ALA A 19 0.37 -2.33 -5.18
CA ALA A 19 -0.50 -2.90 -6.20
C ALA A 19 0.23 -3.10 -7.54
N TYR A 20 1.04 -2.12 -7.96
CA TYR A 20 1.90 -2.23 -9.14
C TYR A 20 2.82 -3.45 -9.03
N HIS A 21 3.52 -3.61 -7.90
CA HIS A 21 4.42 -4.75 -7.70
C HIS A 21 3.69 -6.10 -7.71
N GLN A 22 2.52 -6.18 -7.08
CA GLN A 22 1.71 -7.40 -7.09
C GLN A 22 1.17 -7.74 -8.48
N LEU A 23 0.75 -6.75 -9.25
CA LEU A 23 0.29 -6.95 -10.63
C LEU A 23 1.43 -7.37 -11.56
N SER A 24 2.61 -6.76 -11.40
CA SER A 24 3.80 -7.02 -12.21
C SER A 24 4.42 -8.39 -11.92
N SER A 25 4.55 -8.75 -10.64
CA SER A 25 5.18 -10.02 -10.21
C SER A 25 4.22 -11.20 -10.16
N GLY A 26 2.91 -10.95 -10.03
CA GLY A 26 1.90 -11.98 -9.75
C GLY A 26 1.91 -12.50 -8.30
N GLN A 27 2.85 -12.05 -7.46
CA GLN A 27 2.98 -12.49 -6.07
C GLN A 27 2.22 -11.56 -5.12
N VAL A 28 1.71 -12.13 -4.02
CA VAL A 28 1.08 -11.34 -2.95
C VAL A 28 2.13 -10.46 -2.27
N VAL A 29 1.85 -9.16 -2.18
CA VAL A 29 2.71 -8.19 -1.49
C VAL A 29 2.23 -8.02 -0.04
N ARG A 30 3.15 -8.18 0.92
CA ARG A 30 2.90 -7.99 2.36
C ARG A 30 3.70 -6.84 2.97
N SER A 31 4.77 -6.44 2.31
CA SER A 31 5.58 -5.29 2.68
C SER A 31 6.07 -4.56 1.46
N VAL A 32 6.37 -3.28 1.64
CA VAL A 32 7.05 -2.45 0.65
C VAL A 32 8.21 -1.72 1.32
N VAL A 33 9.23 -1.42 0.52
CA VAL A 33 10.37 -0.65 0.96
C VAL A 33 9.91 0.77 1.31
N ARG A 34 10.19 1.20 2.53
CA ARG A 34 9.98 2.58 3.01
C ARG A 34 11.08 3.51 2.55
N ARG A 35 12.34 3.04 2.57
CA ARG A 35 13.54 3.81 2.19
C ARG A 35 14.38 2.94 1.27
N ASP A 36 14.58 3.40 0.03
CA ASP A 36 15.24 2.58 -1.00
C ASP A 36 16.78 2.64 -0.97
N GLY A 37 17.36 3.45 -0.07
CA GLY A 37 18.80 3.69 0.02
C GLY A 37 19.38 4.57 -1.10
N ALA A 38 18.57 4.95 -2.10
CA ALA A 38 18.91 5.88 -3.18
C ALA A 38 18.38 7.31 -2.91
N GLY A 39 17.69 7.51 -1.79
CA GLY A 39 17.17 8.81 -1.35
C GLY A 39 15.66 8.94 -1.52
N HIS A 40 14.98 7.96 -2.10
CA HIS A 40 13.52 7.94 -2.12
C HIS A 40 12.99 7.28 -0.85
N LYS A 41 11.95 7.89 -0.29
CA LYS A 41 11.20 7.32 0.81
C LYS A 41 9.71 7.55 0.66
N ALA A 42 8.92 6.65 1.23
CA ALA A 42 7.51 6.94 1.47
C ALA A 42 7.38 8.21 2.33
N SER A 43 6.37 9.04 2.05
CA SER A 43 6.08 10.24 2.83
C SER A 43 5.90 9.88 4.30
N ASP A 44 6.54 10.62 5.20
CA ASP A 44 6.38 10.39 6.64
C ASP A 44 4.95 10.70 7.10
N GLU A 45 4.25 11.62 6.41
CA GLU A 45 2.84 11.95 6.65
C GLU A 45 1.95 10.78 6.23
N ALA A 46 2.17 10.22 5.05
CA ALA A 46 1.48 9.01 4.59
C ALA A 46 1.69 7.82 5.54
N VAL A 47 2.94 7.60 5.99
CA VAL A 47 3.24 6.53 6.95
C VAL A 47 2.50 6.75 8.26
N SER A 48 2.53 7.97 8.80
CA SER A 48 1.82 8.31 10.05
C SER A 48 0.32 8.12 9.92
N GLU A 49 -0.28 8.56 8.81
CA GLU A 49 -1.72 8.39 8.53
C GLU A 49 -2.10 6.90 8.50
N LEU A 50 -1.37 6.10 7.71
CA LEU A 50 -1.65 4.68 7.55
C LEU A 50 -1.44 3.89 8.85
N GLN A 51 -0.45 4.25 9.66
CA GLN A 51 -0.27 3.70 11.00
C GLN A 51 -1.40 4.10 11.94
N GLY A 52 -1.82 5.37 11.94
CA GLY A 52 -2.94 5.88 12.73
C GLY A 52 -4.28 5.19 12.40
N ARG A 53 -4.44 4.75 11.15
CA ARG A 53 -5.59 3.95 10.69
C ARG A 53 -5.44 2.44 10.89
N GLY A 54 -4.30 1.97 11.43
CA GLY A 54 -4.03 0.56 11.67
C GLY A 54 -3.87 -0.29 10.41
N LEU A 55 -3.53 0.33 9.27
CA LEU A 55 -3.38 -0.35 7.98
C LEU A 55 -1.95 -0.86 7.74
N ILE A 56 -0.97 -0.25 8.41
CA ILE A 56 0.42 -0.65 8.30
C ILE A 56 1.13 -0.62 9.66
N GLU A 57 2.26 -1.30 9.71
CA GLU A 57 3.33 -1.12 10.68
C GLU A 57 4.59 -0.68 9.92
N ALA A 58 5.30 0.34 10.41
CA ALA A 58 6.56 0.76 9.83
C ALA A 58 7.71 0.37 10.77
N ASP A 59 8.67 -0.40 10.26
CA ASP A 59 9.86 -0.83 10.98
C ASP A 59 11.11 -0.57 10.13
N GLY A 60 11.96 0.36 10.58
CA GLY A 60 13.14 0.80 9.86
C GLY A 60 12.84 1.22 8.42
N ASP A 61 13.34 0.43 7.49
CA ASP A 61 13.29 0.65 6.04
C ASP A 61 12.12 -0.07 5.35
N GLU A 62 11.20 -0.69 6.10
CA GLU A 62 10.03 -1.37 5.56
C GLU A 62 8.70 -0.83 6.11
N ILE A 63 7.68 -0.87 5.25
CA ILE A 63 6.27 -0.76 5.60
C ILE A 63 5.68 -2.16 5.45
N ARG A 64 5.10 -2.70 6.52
CA ARG A 64 4.38 -3.98 6.54
C ARG A 64 2.89 -3.71 6.60
N PHE A 65 2.11 -4.33 5.72
CA PHE A 65 0.65 -4.22 5.80
C PHE A 65 0.14 -5.05 6.98
N THR A 66 -0.82 -4.49 7.73
CA THR A 66 -1.59 -5.29 8.69
C THR A 66 -2.59 -6.17 7.95
N GLY A 67 -3.28 -7.08 8.66
CA GLY A 67 -4.34 -7.87 8.03
C GLY A 67 -5.46 -7.04 7.39
N GLU A 68 -5.78 -5.85 7.94
CA GLU A 68 -6.73 -4.93 7.30
C GLU A 68 -6.11 -4.20 6.10
N GLY A 69 -4.83 -3.83 6.18
CA GLY A 69 -4.08 -3.28 5.05
C GLY A 69 -4.00 -4.24 3.86
N GLU A 70 -3.70 -5.53 4.11
CA GLU A 70 -3.65 -6.56 3.07
C GLU A 70 -5.02 -6.74 2.39
N LYS A 71 -6.12 -6.77 3.16
CA LYS A 71 -7.48 -6.84 2.59
C LYS A 71 -7.79 -5.64 1.72
N ALA A 72 -7.38 -4.44 2.14
CA ALA A 72 -7.59 -3.22 1.37
C ALA A 72 -6.78 -3.23 0.07
N LEU A 73 -5.52 -3.65 0.13
CA LEU A 73 -4.66 -3.83 -1.04
C LEU A 73 -5.25 -4.88 -2.01
N GLN A 74 -5.75 -5.99 -1.50
CA GLN A 74 -6.39 -7.03 -2.31
C GLN A 74 -7.65 -6.51 -3.02
N ALA A 75 -8.46 -5.70 -2.33
CA ALA A 75 -9.63 -5.07 -2.94
C ALA A 75 -9.23 -4.14 -4.09
N LEU A 76 -8.20 -3.31 -3.90
CA LEU A 76 -7.67 -2.41 -4.92
C LEU A 76 -7.14 -3.17 -6.15
N VAL A 77 -6.33 -4.21 -5.93
CA VAL A 77 -5.81 -5.07 -7.00
C VAL A 77 -6.94 -5.76 -7.77
N SER A 78 -7.98 -6.18 -7.06
CA SER A 78 -9.17 -6.81 -7.68
C SER A 78 -9.92 -5.82 -8.58
N SER A 79 -10.06 -4.56 -8.16
CA SER A 79 -10.64 -3.49 -8.98
C SER A 79 -9.84 -3.24 -10.25
N PHE A 80 -8.50 -3.18 -10.18
CA PHE A 80 -7.65 -3.03 -11.38
C PHE A 80 -7.80 -4.21 -12.35
N ARG A 81 -7.92 -5.44 -11.84
CA ARG A 81 -8.15 -6.62 -12.69
C ARG A 81 -9.55 -6.60 -13.32
N GLY A 82 -10.56 -6.14 -12.57
CA GLY A 82 -11.93 -5.99 -13.05
C GLY A 82 -12.06 -4.96 -14.17
N ALA A 83 -11.30 -3.87 -14.12
CA ALA A 83 -11.29 -2.84 -15.17
C ALA A 83 -10.82 -3.34 -16.56
N ARG A 84 -10.16 -4.51 -16.64
CA ARG A 84 -9.80 -5.14 -17.93
C ARG A 84 -10.99 -5.82 -18.61
N ALA A 85 -12.06 -6.13 -17.86
CA ALA A 85 -13.21 -6.90 -18.32
C ALA A 85 -14.34 -6.02 -18.89
N THR A 86 -14.16 -4.70 -18.90
CA THR A 86 -15.06 -3.68 -19.46
C THR A 86 -14.41 -3.02 -20.66
#